data_AF-A0A327HGH9-F1
#
_entry.id   AF-A0A327HGH9-F1
#
_cell.length_a   1.000
_cell.length_b   1.000
_cell.length_c   1.000
_cell.angle_alpha   90.00
_cell.angle_beta   90.00
_cell.angle_gamma   90.00
#
_symmetry.space_group_name_H-M   'P 1'
#
loop_
_entity.id
_entity.type
_entity.pdbx_description
1 polymer ?
#
loop_
_entity_poly.entity_id
_entity_poly.type
_entity_poly.pdbx_seq_one_letter_code
_entity_poly.pdbx_strand_id
1 'polypeptide(L)'
;MGRLLGIFASNGGVPKLPVESAQIDINGIVGDACNDKKHHGGPMKAICVLENELLVKLQSEGHPIQPGTTGENILVEGYNLEFGKVFDVGEVRLEVVS
;
A
#
# COMPACT_ATOMS: atom_id res chain seq x y z
N MET A 1 17.81 3.75 4.16
CA MET A 1 16.84 4.86 3.98
C MET A 1 15.81 4.37 3.00
N GLY A 2 14.55 4.30 3.42
CA GLY A 2 13.50 3.70 2.60
C GLY A 2 13.11 4.57 1.40
N ARG A 3 12.51 3.96 0.39
CA ARG A 3 12.06 4.60 -0.86
C ARG A 3 10.62 4.26 -1.15
N LEU A 4 9.83 5.26 -1.52
CA LEU A 4 8.51 5.08 -2.10
C LEU A 4 8.67 4.91 -3.61
N LEU A 5 8.23 3.78 -4.16
CA LEU A 5 8.38 3.44 -5.58
C LEU A 5 7.10 3.71 -6.37
N GLY A 6 5.94 3.72 -5.71
CA GLY A 6 4.67 4.01 -6.36
C GLY A 6 3.54 4.21 -5.37
N ILE A 7 2.53 4.97 -5.79
CA ILE A 7 1.28 5.20 -5.07
C ILE A 7 0.15 4.74 -5.97
N PHE A 8 -0.80 3.99 -5.41
CA PHE A 8 -1.90 3.40 -6.15
C PHE A 8 -3.22 3.63 -5.41
N ALA A 9 -4.24 4.02 -6.17
CA ALA A 9 -5.59 4.20 -5.68
C ALA A 9 -6.62 3.69 -6.69
N SER A 10 -7.79 3.30 -6.19
CA SER A 10 -8.95 2.96 -6.99
C SER A 10 -10.22 3.42 -6.28
N ASN A 11 -11.22 3.83 -7.06
CA ASN A 11 -12.57 4.07 -6.53
C ASN A 11 -13.35 2.75 -6.32
N GLY A 12 -12.66 1.66 -5.95
CA GLY A 12 -13.22 0.32 -5.80
C GLY A 12 -12.43 -0.76 -6.54
N GLY A 13 -12.02 -1.80 -5.81
CA GLY A 13 -11.45 -3.02 -6.37
C GLY A 13 -9.99 -2.94 -6.79
N VAL A 14 -9.54 -3.99 -7.50
CA VAL A 14 -8.19 -4.14 -8.05
C VAL A 14 -8.25 -4.35 -9.57
N PRO A 15 -7.23 -3.95 -10.35
CA PRO A 15 -6.00 -3.29 -9.90
C PRO A 15 -6.24 -1.83 -9.47
N LYS A 16 -5.45 -1.37 -8.51
CA LYS A 16 -5.32 0.06 -8.21
C LYS A 16 -4.43 0.72 -9.25
N LEU A 17 -4.80 1.92 -9.69
CA LEU A 17 -4.08 2.63 -10.74
C LEU A 17 -3.01 3.55 -10.13
N PRO A 18 -1.86 3.74 -10.80
CA PRO A 18 -0.82 4.62 -10.32
C PRO A 18 -1.32 6.07 -10.28
N VAL A 19 -0.96 6.79 -9.22
CA VAL A 19 -1.23 8.22 -9.04
C VAL A 19 0.05 8.95 -8.67
N GLU A 20 0.17 10.22 -9.07
CA GLU A 20 1.36 11.03 -8.78
C GLU A 20 1.46 11.40 -7.30
N SER A 21 0.31 11.58 -6.63
CA SER A 21 0.23 11.93 -5.23
C SER A 21 -1.11 11.46 -4.65
N ALA A 22 -1.16 11.30 -3.33
CA ALA A 22 -2.37 10.96 -2.61
C ALA A 22 -2.44 11.73 -1.28
N GLN A 23 -3.64 12.14 -0.91
CA GLN A 23 -3.92 12.66 0.43
C GLN A 23 -4.35 11.50 1.32
N ILE A 24 -3.77 11.40 2.52
CA ILE A 24 -4.09 10.37 3.51
C ILE A 24 -4.76 11.01 4.72
N ASP A 25 -5.86 10.42 5.17
CA ASP A 25 -6.47 10.68 6.47
C ASP A 25 -6.35 9.45 7.39
N ILE A 26 -6.93 9.53 8.59
CA ILE A 26 -6.88 8.43 9.57
C ILE A 26 -7.55 7.13 9.08
N ASN A 27 -8.36 7.20 8.03
CA ASN A 27 -9.09 6.07 7.46
C ASN A 27 -8.45 5.54 6.17
N GLY A 28 -7.48 6.24 5.58
CA GLY A 28 -6.74 5.80 4.40
C GLY A 28 -6.54 6.90 3.35
N ILE A 29 -6.34 6.50 2.09
CA ILE A 29 -6.24 7.44 0.97
C ILE A 29 -7.62 8.03 0.65
N VAL A 30 -7.70 9.35 0.57
CA VAL A 30 -8.91 10.07 0.15
C VAL A 30 -9.23 9.71 -1.31
N GLY A 31 -10.44 9.19 -1.54
CA GLY A 31 -10.88 8.75 -2.87
C GLY A 31 -10.52 7.30 -3.21
N ASP A 32 -9.80 6.60 -2.32
CA ASP A 32 -9.61 5.16 -2.40
C ASP A 32 -10.79 4.44 -1.72
N ALA A 33 -11.43 3.50 -2.42
CA ALA A 33 -12.58 2.77 -1.90
C ALA A 33 -12.36 1.26 -1.89
N CYS A 34 -12.75 0.62 -0.79
CA CYS A 34 -12.96 -0.82 -0.72
C CYS A 34 -14.43 -1.14 -0.99
N ASN A 35 -14.70 -2.06 -1.92
CA ASN A 35 -16.07 -2.52 -2.21
C ASN A 35 -16.66 -3.33 -1.04
N ASP A 36 -15.82 -4.01 -0.25
CA ASP A 36 -16.25 -4.71 0.96
C ASP A 36 -15.89 -3.90 2.22
N LYS A 37 -16.81 -3.03 2.65
CA LYS A 37 -16.67 -2.23 3.87
C LYS A 37 -16.93 -3.00 5.17
N LYS A 38 -17.36 -4.27 5.09
CA LYS A 38 -17.64 -5.09 6.28
C LYS A 38 -16.36 -5.64 6.88
N HIS A 39 -15.37 -5.96 6.05
CA HIS A 39 -14.10 -6.56 6.48
C HIS A 39 -12.88 -5.69 6.17
N HIS A 40 -12.99 -4.70 5.29
CA HIS A 40 -11.90 -3.82 4.86
C HIS A 40 -12.16 -2.35 5.21
N GLY A 41 -11.07 -1.63 5.47
CA GLY A 41 -11.07 -0.23 5.89
C GLY A 41 -10.98 -0.02 7.41
N GLY A 42 -10.94 1.25 7.80
CA GLY A 42 -10.73 1.70 9.17
C GLY A 42 -9.25 1.95 9.51
N PRO A 43 -8.94 2.60 10.64
CA PRO A 43 -7.59 3.07 10.94
C PRO A 43 -6.50 1.99 10.94
N MET A 44 -6.86 0.76 11.35
CA MET A 44 -5.96 -0.39 11.37
C MET A 44 -5.75 -1.04 9.99
N LYS A 45 -6.45 -0.57 8.96
CA LYS A 45 -6.34 -1.04 7.57
C LYS A 45 -6.38 0.15 6.60
N ALA A 46 -5.84 1.28 7.03
CA ALA A 46 -5.90 2.54 6.30
C ALA A 46 -5.06 2.51 5.01
N ILE A 47 -3.89 1.87 5.06
CA ILE A 47 -2.94 1.81 3.95
C ILE A 47 -2.45 0.38 3.78
N CYS A 48 -2.60 -0.18 2.59
CA CYS A 48 -1.97 -1.44 2.21
C CYS A 48 -0.58 -1.19 1.62
N VAL A 49 0.43 -1.95 2.07
CA VAL A 49 1.83 -1.76 1.70
C VAL A 49 2.36 -3.04 1.06
N LEU A 50 3.10 -2.93 -0.04
CA LEU A 50 3.87 -4.02 -0.63
C LEU A 50 5.36 -3.67 -0.65
N GLU A 51 6.20 -4.64 -0.28
CA GLU A 51 7.65 -4.50 -0.43
C GLU A 51 8.10 -4.92 -1.83
N ASN A 52 8.99 -4.11 -2.43
CA ASN A 52 9.53 -4.37 -3.76
C ASN A 52 10.26 -5.72 -3.87
N GLU A 53 10.99 -6.12 -2.84
CA GLU A 53 11.67 -7.42 -2.81
C GLU A 53 10.68 -8.58 -2.96
N LEU A 54 9.55 -8.51 -2.25
CA LEU A 54 8.49 -9.51 -2.36
C LEU A 54 7.83 -9.51 -3.75
N LEU A 55 7.54 -8.32 -4.31
CA LEU A 55 7.00 -8.20 -5.67
C LEU A 55 7.92 -8.86 -6.70
N VAL A 56 9.21 -8.51 -6.69
CA VAL A 56 10.21 -9.03 -7.63
C VAL A 56 10.37 -10.54 -7.46
N LYS A 57 10.39 -11.03 -6.21
CA LYS A 57 10.45 -12.47 -5.92
C LYS A 57 9.26 -13.20 -6.55
N LEU A 58 8.03 -12.76 -6.29
CA LEU A 58 6.83 -13.41 -6.84
C LEU A 58 6.79 -13.34 -8.37
N GLN A 59 7.22 -12.23 -8.97
CA GLN A 59 7.37 -12.14 -10.43
C GLN A 59 8.39 -13.16 -10.97
N SER A 60 9.52 -13.34 -10.26
CA SER A 60 10.54 -14.32 -10.63
C SER A 60 10.05 -15.78 -10.51
N GLU A 61 9.10 -16.03 -9.61
CA GLU A 61 8.40 -17.30 -9.46
C GLU A 61 7.31 -17.52 -10.55
N GLY A 62 7.09 -16.54 -11.42
CA GLY A 62 6.15 -16.61 -12.54
C GLY A 62 4.75 -16.09 -12.23
N HIS A 63 4.53 -15.45 -11.08
CA HIS A 63 3.24 -14.84 -10.76
C HIS A 63 3.02 -13.58 -11.62
N PRO A 64 1.86 -13.45 -12.30
CA PRO A 64 1.59 -12.34 -13.22
C PRO A 64 1.13 -11.07 -12.48
N ILE A 65 1.81 -10.71 -11.38
CA ILE A 65 1.49 -9.53 -10.59
C ILE A 65 2.34 -8.33 -11.00
N GLN A 66 1.75 -7.15 -10.93
CA GLN A 66 2.39 -5.86 -11.19
C GLN A 66 2.06 -4.88 -10.05
N PRO A 67 2.78 -3.75 -9.94
CA PRO A 67 2.41 -2.71 -8.98
C PRO A 67 0.94 -2.28 -9.13
N GLY A 68 0.24 -2.18 -8.01
CA GLY A 68 -1.19 -1.88 -7.89
C GLY A 68 -2.12 -3.10 -8.07
N THR A 69 -1.63 -4.24 -8.56
CA THR A 69 -2.49 -5.39 -8.89
C THR A 69 -2.91 -6.21 -7.68
N THR A 70 -2.16 -6.14 -6.57
CA THR A 70 -2.50 -6.86 -5.34
C THR A 70 -3.42 -6.04 -4.44
N GLY A 71 -3.68 -4.78 -4.82
CA GLY A 71 -4.51 -3.84 -4.08
C GLY A 71 -3.72 -3.03 -3.04
N GLU A 72 -2.39 -3.08 -3.11
CA GLU A 72 -1.52 -2.22 -2.33
C GLU A 72 -1.75 -0.75 -2.67
N ASN A 73 -1.69 0.11 -1.67
CA ASN A 73 -1.76 1.56 -1.85
C ASN A 73 -0.38 2.16 -2.09
N ILE A 74 0.67 1.56 -1.51
CA ILE A 74 2.05 2.00 -1.72
C ILE A 74 2.96 0.80 -1.97
N LEU A 75 3.88 0.97 -2.93
CA LEU A 75 5.01 0.07 -3.15
C LEU A 75 6.26 0.72 -2.59
N VAL A 76 6.96 0.02 -1.71
CA VAL A 76 8.11 0.57 -0.98
C VAL A 76 9.32 -0.35 -1.01
N GLU A 77 10.49 0.21 -0.72
CA GLU A 77 11.75 -0.53 -0.65
C GLU A 77 12.61 -0.03 0.52
N GLY A 78 13.22 -0.93 1.28
CA GLY A 78 14.19 -0.57 2.32
C GLY A 78 13.60 0.04 3.60
N TYR A 79 12.33 -0.22 3.90
CA TYR A 79 11.70 0.08 5.20
C TYR A 79 11.65 -1.17 6.07
N ASN A 80 11.68 -1.00 7.39
CA ASN A 80 11.38 -2.10 8.31
C ASN A 80 9.86 -2.22 8.45
N LEU A 81 9.30 -3.29 7.88
CA LEU A 81 7.87 -3.60 7.89
C LEU A 81 7.50 -4.67 8.94
N GLU A 82 8.27 -4.81 10.03
CA GLU A 82 7.90 -5.66 11.16
C GLU A 82 6.73 -5.06 11.95
N PHE A 83 5.87 -5.91 12.51
CA PHE A 83 4.75 -5.50 13.35
C PHE A 83 5.17 -4.53 14.48
N GLY A 84 4.42 -3.44 14.66
CA GLY A 84 4.65 -2.38 15.64
C GLY A 84 5.75 -1.39 15.25
N LYS A 85 6.38 -1.53 14.07
CA LYS A 85 7.33 -0.54 13.58
C LYS A 85 6.60 0.66 13.00
N VAL A 86 7.17 1.83 13.23
CA VAL A 86 6.71 3.09 12.68
C VAL A 86 7.71 3.56 11.63
N PHE A 87 7.21 4.00 10.50
CA PHE A 87 8.02 4.55 9.42
C PHE A 87 7.36 5.77 8.79
N ASP A 88 8.19 6.69 8.31
CA ASP A 88 7.77 7.93 7.67
C ASP A 88 7.89 7.79 6.15
N VAL A 89 6.84 8.20 5.42
CA VAL A 89 6.80 8.23 3.95
C VAL A 89 6.26 9.59 3.52
N GLY A 90 7.09 10.41 2.87
CA GLY A 90 6.69 11.78 2.57
C GLY A 90 6.37 12.55 3.86
N GLU A 91 5.15 13.08 3.96
CA GLU A 91 4.67 13.83 5.12
C GLU A 91 3.85 12.97 6.11
N VAL A 92 3.68 11.67 5.83
CA VAL A 92 2.87 10.78 6.67
C VAL A 92 3.71 9.82 7.49
N ARG A 93 3.20 9.50 8.68
CA ARG A 93 3.76 8.50 9.60
C ARG A 93 2.81 7.31 9.68
N LEU A 94 3.32 6.12 9.41
CA LEU A 94 2.55 4.87 9.40
C LEU A 94 3.10 3.91 10.44
N GLU A 95 2.21 3.13 11.07
CA GLU A 95 2.56 2.02 11.96
C GLU A 95 2.15 0.71 11.28
N VAL A 96 3.03 -0.29 11.34
CA VAL A 96 2.76 -1.64 10.85
C VAL A 96 1.90 -2.38 11.87
N VAL A 97 0.73 -2.81 11.45
CA VAL A 97 -0.28 -3.41 12.34
C VAL A 97 -0.72 -4.82 11.92
N SER A 98 -0.11 -5.38 10.88
CA SER A 98 -0.34 -6.75 10.39
C SER A 98 0.85 -7.26 9.61
#